data_AF-A0A0C1GRH7-F1
#
_entry.id   AF-A0A0C1GRH7-F1
#
_cell.length_a   1.000
_cell.length_b   1.000
_cell.length_c   1.000
_cell.angle_alpha   90.00
_cell.angle_beta   90.00
_cell.angle_gamma   90.00
#
_symmetry.space_group_name_H-M   'P 1'
#
loop_
_entity.id
_entity.type
_entity.pdbx_description
1 polymer ?
#
loop_
_entity_poly.entity_id
_entity_poly.type
_entity_poly.pdbx_seq_one_letter_code
_entity_poly.pdbx_strand_id
1 'polypeptide(L)'
;MSVLQRLLLWVLAAAAAASLAVAQESEEREGGIIGTGIAGTVTSLGSIYVNGQHIRLDSGMPVEDALPAMTAADLRPGHTVAVTARLEGGSWRALHIRQVLPLAGPVEAVENGRLTILGSTVEAGALAEDVQPGDWLAVSGLWQGNRVLASRLDAIPAGSLARISGTYLGADNRERHLVGGSVLGGLQPQHLQPGGILRVFGSPIPGGIAASRIETGLFGTATGLVQVEGYYSAPQPDGLYTVLGSGLVAYTSNPAMISTAERVVHCGSGGQLGQLPAQQPELEALVRKLGCKEGQ
;
A
#
# COMPACT_ATOMS: atom_id res chain seq x y z
N MET A 1 -57.31 -37.41 22.53
CA MET A 1 -57.09 -38.34 23.66
C MET A 1 -57.05 -39.77 23.13
N SER A 2 -55.88 -40.40 23.11
CA SER A 2 -55.67 -41.85 23.20
C SER A 2 -54.21 -42.14 22.86
N VAL A 3 -53.57 -42.97 23.66
CA VAL A 3 -52.12 -43.04 23.93
C VAL A 3 -51.34 -43.84 22.88
N LEU A 4 -51.91 -44.07 21.68
CA LEU A 4 -51.35 -44.98 20.68
C LEU A 4 -50.61 -44.32 19.49
N GLN A 5 -50.33 -43.02 19.56
CA GLN A 5 -49.64 -42.28 18.48
C GLN A 5 -48.22 -41.81 18.85
N ARG A 6 -47.66 -42.32 19.96
CA ARG A 6 -46.33 -41.91 20.49
C ARG A 6 -45.24 -43.01 20.44
N LEU A 7 -45.50 -44.13 19.77
CA LEU A 7 -44.58 -45.29 19.76
C LEU A 7 -44.07 -45.69 18.37
N LEU A 8 -44.17 -44.80 17.38
CA LEU A 8 -43.54 -44.93 16.06
C LEU A 8 -42.51 -43.81 15.80
N LEU A 9 -41.75 -43.45 16.85
CA LEU A 9 -40.73 -42.40 16.81
C LEU A 9 -39.35 -42.86 17.31
N TRP A 10 -39.11 -44.18 17.39
CA TRP A 10 -37.89 -44.75 17.98
C TRP A 10 -37.22 -45.85 17.13
N VAL A 11 -37.34 -45.81 15.80
CA VAL A 11 -36.59 -46.71 14.89
C VAL A 11 -35.91 -45.97 13.71
N LEU A 12 -35.98 -44.63 13.65
CA LEU A 12 -35.28 -43.82 12.63
C LEU A 12 -34.23 -42.87 13.24
N ALA A 13 -33.67 -43.25 14.40
CA ALA A 13 -32.65 -42.49 15.12
C ALA A 13 -31.34 -43.29 15.34
N ALA A 14 -30.98 -44.17 14.40
CA ALA A 14 -29.75 -44.98 14.48
C ALA A 14 -29.05 -45.19 13.12
N ALA A 15 -29.19 -44.24 12.19
CA ALA A 15 -28.47 -44.25 10.91
C ALA A 15 -27.91 -42.86 10.52
N ALA A 16 -27.68 -41.99 11.50
CA ALA A 16 -27.07 -40.68 11.32
C ALA A 16 -25.84 -40.53 12.21
N ALA A 17 -24.89 -41.46 12.08
CA ALA A 17 -23.58 -41.37 12.70
C ALA A 17 -22.57 -42.18 11.89
N ALA A 18 -22.51 -41.92 10.58
CA ALA A 18 -21.47 -42.47 9.71
C ALA A 18 -21.06 -41.39 8.71
N SER A 19 -19.80 -40.98 8.83
CA SER A 19 -18.98 -40.61 7.67
C SER A 19 -19.28 -39.26 7.01
N LEU A 20 -19.16 -38.17 7.76
CA LEU A 20 -18.60 -36.92 7.22
C LEU A 20 -17.51 -36.44 8.18
N ALA A 21 -16.53 -37.30 8.43
CA ALA A 21 -15.16 -36.83 8.57
C ALA A 21 -14.79 -36.27 7.19
N VAL A 22 -15.22 -35.03 6.94
CA VAL A 22 -14.53 -34.18 5.98
C VAL A 22 -13.14 -34.09 6.58
N ALA A 23 -12.24 -34.89 6.03
CA ALA A 23 -10.83 -34.63 6.11
C ALA A 23 -10.69 -33.17 5.68
N GLN A 24 -10.56 -32.28 6.66
CA GLN A 24 -9.70 -31.13 6.48
C GLN A 24 -8.31 -31.76 6.30
N GLU A 25 -8.04 -32.22 5.08
CA GLU A 25 -6.75 -31.99 4.49
C GLU A 25 -6.60 -30.47 4.56
N SER A 26 -6.07 -30.02 5.70
CA SER A 26 -5.10 -28.95 5.66
C SER A 26 -4.12 -29.42 4.60
N GLU A 27 -4.30 -28.91 3.37
CA GLU A 27 -3.17 -28.73 2.48
C GLU A 27 -2.13 -28.04 3.36
N GLU A 28 -1.19 -28.85 3.87
CA GLU A 28 0.17 -28.40 4.10
C GLU A 28 0.52 -27.70 2.80
N ARG A 29 0.32 -26.37 2.78
CA ARG A 29 0.89 -25.51 1.78
C ARG A 29 2.38 -25.82 1.85
N GLU A 30 2.83 -26.62 0.92
CA GLU A 30 4.23 -26.76 0.53
C GLU A 30 4.78 -25.34 0.54
N GLY A 31 5.62 -25.06 1.55
CA GLY A 31 5.87 -23.74 2.11
C GLY A 31 6.67 -22.84 1.17
N GLY A 32 6.10 -22.50 0.03
CA GLY A 32 6.66 -21.52 -0.89
C GLY A 32 6.63 -20.15 -0.24
N ILE A 33 7.79 -19.51 -0.15
CA ILE A 33 7.94 -18.12 0.30
C ILE A 33 6.98 -17.25 -0.54
N ILE A 34 5.91 -16.77 0.10
CA ILE A 34 5.07 -15.68 -0.43
C ILE A 34 6.00 -14.49 -0.66
N GLY A 35 6.11 -14.02 -1.90
CA GLY A 35 7.18 -13.12 -2.36
C GLY A 35 7.47 -11.94 -1.42
N THR A 36 8.68 -11.40 -1.49
CA THR A 36 9.12 -10.28 -0.67
C THR A 36 8.67 -8.96 -1.27
N GLY A 37 8.00 -8.11 -0.49
CA GLY A 37 7.61 -6.77 -0.92
C GLY A 37 8.71 -5.75 -0.67
N ILE A 38 9.05 -4.92 -1.65
CA ILE A 38 9.98 -3.80 -1.52
C ILE A 38 9.30 -2.57 -2.12
N ALA A 39 9.06 -1.54 -1.31
CA ALA A 39 8.40 -0.31 -1.75
C ALA A 39 9.21 0.93 -1.38
N GLY A 40 9.39 1.84 -2.34
CA GLY A 40 10.17 3.06 -2.17
C GLY A 40 10.49 3.76 -3.48
N THR A 41 11.37 4.76 -3.43
CA THR A 41 11.81 5.53 -4.59
C THR A 41 12.95 4.82 -5.33
N VAL A 42 12.86 4.78 -6.66
CA VAL A 42 13.93 4.31 -7.55
C VAL A 42 15.07 5.34 -7.56
N THR A 43 16.30 4.88 -7.33
CA THR A 43 17.49 5.76 -7.29
C THR A 43 18.47 5.55 -8.44
N SER A 44 18.44 4.41 -9.14
CA SER A 44 19.35 4.07 -10.26
C SER A 44 18.75 3.04 -11.23
N LEU A 45 19.35 2.88 -12.43
CA LEU A 45 18.86 2.11 -13.60
C LEU A 45 19.82 0.98 -14.07
N GLY A 46 19.41 0.24 -15.13
CA GLY A 46 20.04 -1.03 -15.61
C GLY A 46 19.53 -2.29 -14.89
N SER A 47 18.71 -2.01 -13.89
CA SER A 47 18.17 -2.80 -12.78
C SER A 47 17.80 -1.71 -11.78
N ILE A 48 16.71 -1.81 -11.04
CA ILE A 48 16.38 -0.71 -10.12
C ILE A 48 17.06 -0.89 -8.78
N TYR A 49 17.36 0.25 -8.15
CA TYR A 49 17.74 0.33 -6.75
C TYR A 49 16.60 0.98 -5.98
N VAL A 50 16.04 0.26 -5.01
CA VAL A 50 14.96 0.73 -4.13
C VAL A 50 15.36 0.38 -2.71
N ASN A 51 15.41 1.36 -1.81
CA ASN A 51 15.82 1.16 -0.41
C ASN A 51 17.21 0.50 -0.27
N GLY A 52 18.12 0.77 -1.21
CA GLY A 52 19.44 0.13 -1.29
C GLY A 52 19.42 -1.31 -1.84
N GLN A 53 18.24 -1.88 -2.13
CA GLN A 53 18.09 -3.20 -2.71
C GLN A 53 18.24 -3.14 -4.23
N HIS A 54 19.19 -3.90 -4.76
CA HIS A 54 19.37 -4.11 -6.20
C HIS A 54 18.40 -5.17 -6.70
N ILE A 55 17.47 -4.78 -7.57
CA ILE A 55 16.41 -5.64 -8.09
C ILE A 55 16.53 -5.78 -9.61
N ARG A 56 16.67 -7.04 -10.05
CA ARG A 56 16.67 -7.38 -11.48
C ARG A 56 15.25 -7.40 -12.03
N LEU A 57 15.07 -6.83 -13.21
CA LEU A 57 13.81 -6.70 -13.93
C LEU A 57 14.00 -7.23 -15.36
N ASP A 58 12.94 -7.77 -15.94
CA ASP A 58 12.84 -7.91 -17.40
C ASP A 58 12.42 -6.54 -17.96
N SER A 59 13.12 -6.04 -18.98
CA SER A 59 12.81 -4.74 -19.60
C SER A 59 11.39 -4.63 -20.14
N GLY A 60 10.81 -5.74 -20.62
CA GLY A 60 9.45 -5.79 -21.14
C GLY A 60 8.37 -6.00 -20.06
N MET A 61 8.76 -6.15 -18.79
CA MET A 61 7.81 -6.32 -17.69
C MET A 61 6.88 -5.10 -17.61
N PRO A 62 5.55 -5.28 -17.68
CA PRO A 62 4.61 -4.16 -17.54
C PRO A 62 4.66 -3.62 -16.12
N VAL A 63 4.62 -2.29 -15.99
CA VAL A 63 4.48 -1.63 -14.68
C VAL A 63 3.00 -1.40 -14.43
N GLU A 64 2.44 -2.11 -13.45
CA GLU A 64 1.05 -1.96 -13.05
C GLU A 64 0.79 -0.52 -12.62
N ASP A 65 -0.41 -0.02 -12.96
CA ASP A 65 -0.89 1.29 -12.56
C ASP A 65 -0.06 2.48 -13.03
N ALA A 66 0.86 2.27 -13.95
CA ALA A 66 1.69 3.35 -14.44
C ALA A 66 0.87 4.43 -15.16
N LEU A 67 1.22 5.69 -14.91
CA LEU A 67 0.69 6.84 -15.64
C LEU A 67 1.83 7.77 -16.08
N PRO A 68 2.07 7.90 -17.40
CA PRO A 68 1.48 7.11 -18.50
C PRO A 68 1.81 5.61 -18.40
N ALA A 69 1.10 4.78 -19.16
CA ALA A 69 1.38 3.34 -19.20
C ALA A 69 2.81 3.09 -19.68
N MET A 70 3.54 2.20 -18.98
CA MET A 70 4.97 2.01 -19.22
C MET A 70 5.44 0.59 -18.86
N THR A 71 6.63 0.25 -19.33
CA THR A 71 7.34 -0.99 -18.99
C THR A 71 8.49 -0.72 -18.02
N ALA A 72 9.13 -1.76 -17.50
CA ALA A 72 10.29 -1.62 -16.62
C ALA A 72 11.47 -0.88 -17.28
N ALA A 73 11.59 -0.91 -18.61
CA ALA A 73 12.60 -0.13 -19.35
C ALA A 73 12.39 1.39 -19.26
N ASP A 74 11.16 1.82 -18.99
CA ASP A 74 10.76 3.22 -18.94
C ASP A 74 10.91 3.84 -17.55
N LEU A 75 11.20 3.03 -16.53
CA LEU A 75 11.44 3.51 -15.17
C LEU A 75 12.60 4.50 -15.13
N ARG A 76 12.46 5.52 -14.28
CA ARG A 76 13.45 6.58 -14.08
C ARG A 76 13.68 6.81 -12.58
N PRO A 77 14.87 7.31 -12.18
CA PRO A 77 15.07 7.80 -10.84
C PRO A 77 13.98 8.80 -10.44
N GLY A 78 13.51 8.70 -9.20
CA GLY A 78 12.40 9.49 -8.69
C GLY A 78 11.02 8.86 -8.86
N HIS A 79 10.86 7.81 -9.68
CA HIS A 79 9.63 7.00 -9.62
C HIS A 79 9.52 6.29 -8.27
N THR A 80 8.31 6.25 -7.71
CA THR A 80 8.02 5.45 -6.51
C THR A 80 7.33 4.17 -6.96
N VAL A 81 7.79 3.03 -6.45
CA VAL A 81 7.33 1.70 -6.88
C VAL A 81 7.05 0.80 -5.69
N ALA A 82 6.17 -0.18 -5.92
CA ALA A 82 5.99 -1.34 -5.06
C ALA A 82 6.32 -2.59 -5.87
N VAL A 83 7.33 -3.33 -5.42
CA VAL A 83 7.88 -4.49 -6.13
C VAL A 83 7.65 -5.73 -5.28
N THR A 84 7.05 -6.77 -5.88
CA THR A 84 7.13 -8.11 -5.31
C THR A 84 8.31 -8.81 -5.96
N ALA A 85 9.25 -9.29 -5.15
CA ALA A 85 10.48 -9.91 -5.60
C ALA A 85 10.70 -11.28 -4.94
N ARG A 86 11.50 -12.12 -5.59
CA ARG A 86 12.05 -13.34 -4.99
C ARG A 86 13.57 -13.26 -4.92
N LEU A 87 14.15 -13.88 -3.91
CA LEU A 87 15.60 -14.00 -3.79
C LEU A 87 16.08 -15.21 -4.59
N GLU A 88 16.99 -15.00 -5.55
CA GLU A 88 17.56 -16.05 -6.38
C GLU A 88 19.05 -15.85 -6.57
N GLY A 89 19.85 -16.85 -6.23
CA GLY A 89 21.31 -16.78 -6.36
C GLY A 89 21.91 -15.58 -5.61
N GLY A 90 21.29 -15.14 -4.51
CA GLY A 90 21.73 -13.99 -3.70
C GLY A 90 21.27 -12.61 -4.23
N SER A 91 20.53 -12.56 -5.33
CA SER A 91 20.01 -11.31 -5.93
C SER A 91 18.49 -11.30 -5.99
N TRP A 92 17.89 -10.12 -5.84
CA TRP A 92 16.44 -9.96 -6.03
C TRP A 92 16.09 -10.05 -7.51
N ARG A 93 15.05 -10.81 -7.83
CA ARG A 93 14.37 -10.78 -9.14
C ARG A 93 12.93 -10.37 -8.94
N ALA A 94 12.50 -9.34 -9.65
CA ALA A 94 11.11 -8.90 -9.63
C ALA A 94 10.19 -9.98 -10.21
N LEU A 95 9.03 -10.13 -9.58
CA LEU A 95 7.89 -10.92 -10.05
C LEU A 95 6.79 -9.99 -10.56
N HIS A 96 6.53 -8.93 -9.81
CA HIS A 96 5.56 -7.90 -10.13
C HIS A 96 6.11 -6.53 -9.75
N ILE A 97 5.72 -5.50 -10.49
CA ILE A 97 6.07 -4.12 -10.20
C ILE A 97 4.87 -3.21 -10.49
N ARG A 98 4.66 -2.27 -9.58
CA ARG A 98 3.60 -1.27 -9.65
C ARG A 98 4.19 0.12 -9.45
N GLN A 99 3.74 1.09 -10.22
CA GLN A 99 4.00 2.50 -9.92
C GLN A 99 3.09 2.95 -8.78
N VAL A 100 3.68 3.50 -7.73
CA VAL A 100 2.95 4.05 -6.58
C VAL A 100 2.82 5.56 -6.78
N LEU A 101 1.60 6.01 -7.02
CA LEU A 101 1.27 7.41 -7.25
C LEU A 101 0.40 7.91 -6.09
N PRO A 102 0.95 8.68 -5.13
CA PRO A 102 0.15 9.35 -4.12
C PRO A 102 -1.04 10.12 -4.70
N LEU A 103 -0.82 10.82 -5.81
CA LEU A 103 -1.80 11.67 -6.49
C LEU A 103 -1.64 11.56 -8.00
N ALA A 104 -2.76 11.53 -8.72
CA ALA A 104 -2.81 11.83 -10.15
C ALA A 104 -4.09 12.63 -10.46
N GLY A 105 -3.96 13.83 -11.00
CA GLY A 105 -5.09 14.72 -11.19
C GLY A 105 -4.71 16.12 -11.68
N PRO A 106 -5.69 17.04 -11.77
CA PRO A 106 -5.45 18.41 -12.16
C PRO A 106 -4.71 19.18 -11.05
N VAL A 107 -3.82 20.07 -11.48
CA VAL A 107 -3.19 21.08 -10.63
C VAL A 107 -4.19 22.19 -10.38
N GLU A 108 -4.57 22.37 -9.12
CA GLU A 108 -5.53 23.38 -8.67
C GLU A 108 -4.86 24.74 -8.44
N ALA A 109 -3.63 24.72 -7.92
CA ALA A 109 -2.85 25.92 -7.61
C ALA A 109 -1.34 25.63 -7.65
N VAL A 110 -0.55 26.68 -7.89
CA VAL A 110 0.91 26.66 -7.90
C VAL A 110 1.42 27.87 -7.14
N GLU A 111 2.18 27.64 -6.06
CA GLU A 111 2.70 28.69 -5.18
C GLU A 111 4.09 28.32 -4.65
N ASN A 112 5.14 29.07 -5.00
CA ASN A 112 6.49 28.93 -4.44
C ASN A 112 7.04 27.48 -4.47
N GLY A 113 6.90 26.78 -5.59
CA GLY A 113 7.35 25.38 -5.73
C GLY A 113 6.45 24.35 -5.04
N ARG A 114 5.29 24.77 -4.52
CA ARG A 114 4.23 23.90 -4.02
C ARG A 114 3.09 23.84 -5.02
N LEU A 115 2.54 22.65 -5.20
CA LEU A 115 1.34 22.41 -5.99
C LEU A 115 0.19 22.02 -5.07
N THR A 116 -1.03 22.33 -5.48
CA THR A 116 -2.23 21.72 -4.91
C THR A 116 -2.84 20.78 -5.94
N ILE A 117 -2.97 19.49 -5.62
CA ILE A 117 -3.56 18.48 -6.50
C ILE A 117 -4.57 17.68 -5.69
N LEU A 118 -5.83 17.68 -6.13
CA LEU A 118 -6.96 17.02 -5.45
C LEU A 118 -7.07 17.44 -3.97
N GLY A 119 -6.87 18.73 -3.66
CA GLY A 119 -6.85 19.27 -2.29
C GLY A 119 -5.62 18.95 -1.43
N SER A 120 -4.71 18.08 -1.87
CA SER A 120 -3.46 17.80 -1.16
C SER A 120 -2.34 18.72 -1.63
N THR A 121 -1.50 19.15 -0.70
CA THR A 121 -0.25 19.85 -1.02
C THR A 121 0.79 18.86 -1.55
N VAL A 122 1.49 19.27 -2.61
CA VAL A 122 2.68 18.61 -3.13
C VAL A 122 3.87 19.56 -3.02
N GLU A 123 4.88 19.17 -2.24
CA GLU A 123 6.17 19.85 -2.19
C GLU A 123 7.02 19.38 -3.37
N ALA A 124 7.11 20.22 -4.41
CA ALA A 124 7.75 19.87 -5.68
C ALA A 124 9.06 20.63 -5.91
N GLY A 125 9.26 21.79 -5.27
CA GLY A 125 10.45 22.62 -5.44
C GLY A 125 10.68 22.94 -6.93
N ALA A 126 11.89 22.70 -7.42
CA ALA A 126 12.25 22.93 -8.82
C ALA A 126 11.45 22.08 -9.82
N LEU A 127 10.84 20.95 -9.40
CA LEU A 127 10.00 20.15 -10.29
C LEU A 127 8.75 20.92 -10.77
N ALA A 128 8.36 21.99 -10.05
CA ALA A 128 7.20 22.80 -10.37
C ALA A 128 7.49 24.00 -11.30
N GLU A 129 8.73 24.21 -11.77
CA GLU A 129 9.13 25.41 -12.52
C GLU A 129 8.25 25.69 -13.75
N ASP A 130 7.82 24.65 -14.46
CA ASP A 130 7.01 24.75 -15.68
C ASP A 130 5.54 24.34 -15.48
N VAL A 131 5.13 24.06 -14.24
CA VAL A 131 3.78 23.56 -13.94
C VAL A 131 2.80 24.73 -13.79
N GLN A 132 1.65 24.61 -14.43
CA GLN A 132 0.58 25.61 -14.42
C GLN A 132 -0.71 25.05 -13.83
N PRO A 133 -1.55 25.89 -13.18
CA PRO A 133 -2.91 25.49 -12.84
C PRO A 133 -3.68 24.99 -14.08
N GLY A 134 -4.36 23.85 -13.94
CA GLY A 134 -5.05 23.16 -15.02
C GLY A 134 -4.24 22.03 -15.67
N ASP A 135 -2.91 21.99 -15.47
CA ASP A 135 -2.10 20.85 -15.90
C ASP A 135 -2.55 19.58 -15.20
N TRP A 136 -2.41 18.44 -15.88
CA TRP A 136 -2.70 17.15 -15.29
C TRP A 136 -1.40 16.39 -15.07
N LEU A 137 -1.17 15.99 -13.82
CA LEU A 137 0.08 15.36 -13.41
C LEU A 137 -0.18 14.05 -12.66
N ALA A 138 0.70 13.08 -12.87
CA ALA A 138 0.92 11.95 -11.98
C ALA A 138 2.14 12.26 -11.10
N VAL A 139 1.97 12.12 -9.79
CA VAL A 139 2.99 12.46 -8.79
C VAL A 139 3.61 11.18 -8.27
N SER A 140 4.92 11.00 -8.45
CA SER A 140 5.70 10.06 -7.65
C SER A 140 6.28 10.79 -6.45
N GLY A 141 6.26 10.14 -5.29
CA GLY A 141 6.73 10.76 -4.05
C GLY A 141 6.32 9.96 -2.82
N LEU A 142 6.56 10.55 -1.66
CA LEU A 142 6.24 9.96 -0.35
C LEU A 142 5.31 10.89 0.41
N TRP A 143 4.33 10.32 1.10
CA TRP A 143 3.47 11.06 2.02
C TRP A 143 4.27 11.47 3.26
N GLN A 144 4.08 12.71 3.70
CA GLN A 144 4.53 13.23 4.98
C GLN A 144 3.39 14.04 5.62
N GLY A 145 2.71 13.46 6.61
CA GLY A 145 1.47 14.03 7.14
C GLY A 145 0.39 14.14 6.06
N ASN A 146 -0.11 15.35 5.80
CA ASN A 146 -1.14 15.62 4.80
C ASN A 146 -0.61 16.13 3.44
N ARG A 147 0.72 16.11 3.24
CA ARG A 147 1.37 16.55 2.00
C ARG A 147 2.19 15.42 1.37
N VAL A 148 2.47 15.56 0.08
CA VAL A 148 3.37 14.67 -0.68
C VAL A 148 4.69 15.39 -0.89
N LEU A 149 5.81 14.75 -0.57
CA LEU A 149 7.13 15.18 -1.03
C LEU A 149 7.37 14.54 -2.39
N ALA A 150 7.32 15.34 -3.46
CA ALA A 150 7.46 14.83 -4.82
C ALA A 150 8.91 14.48 -5.13
N SER A 151 9.12 13.31 -5.71
CA SER A 151 10.39 12.88 -6.28
C SER A 151 10.38 12.94 -7.80
N ARG A 152 9.19 12.98 -8.42
CA ARG A 152 9.01 13.16 -9.86
C ARG A 152 7.57 13.56 -10.18
N LEU A 153 7.42 14.38 -11.22
CA LEU A 153 6.14 14.71 -11.85
C LEU A 153 6.15 14.19 -13.29
N ASP A 154 5.09 13.50 -13.69
CA ASP A 154 4.87 13.04 -15.05
C ASP A 154 3.59 13.68 -15.59
N ALA A 155 3.66 14.34 -16.75
CA ALA A 155 2.48 14.91 -17.40
C ALA A 155 1.57 13.79 -17.92
N ILE A 156 0.26 13.96 -17.71
CA ILE A 156 -0.77 13.01 -18.17
C ILE A 156 -1.86 13.75 -18.95
N PRO A 157 -2.61 13.07 -19.84
CA PRO A 157 -3.66 13.71 -20.61
C PRO A 157 -4.70 14.41 -19.73
N ALA A 158 -5.12 15.61 -20.14
CA ALA A 158 -6.19 16.33 -19.46
C ALA A 158 -7.49 15.50 -19.44
N GLY A 159 -8.18 15.51 -18.30
CA GLY A 159 -9.41 14.71 -18.12
C GLY A 159 -9.17 13.22 -17.91
N SER A 160 -7.93 12.80 -17.62
CA SER A 160 -7.64 11.44 -17.17
C SER A 160 -8.45 11.06 -15.93
N LEU A 161 -8.57 9.76 -15.64
CA LEU A 161 -9.18 9.32 -14.39
C LEU A 161 -8.30 9.75 -13.21
N ALA A 162 -8.84 10.55 -12.28
CA ALA A 162 -8.10 11.01 -11.11
C ALA A 162 -7.85 9.85 -10.14
N ARG A 163 -6.72 9.92 -9.42
CA ARG A 163 -6.26 8.88 -8.51
C ARG A 163 -5.70 9.46 -7.23
N ILE A 164 -5.98 8.80 -6.11
CA ILE A 164 -5.33 9.04 -4.82
C ILE A 164 -4.91 7.69 -4.27
N SER A 165 -3.67 7.58 -3.81
CA SER A 165 -3.18 6.38 -3.12
C SER A 165 -2.52 6.76 -1.80
N GLY A 166 -2.93 6.15 -0.69
CA GLY A 166 -2.31 6.42 0.61
C GLY A 166 -2.98 5.72 1.77
N THR A 167 -2.47 5.98 2.97
CA THR A 167 -3.03 5.43 4.21
C THR A 167 -4.32 6.14 4.57
N TYR A 168 -5.37 5.37 4.84
CA TYR A 168 -6.57 5.87 5.51
C TYR A 168 -6.39 5.82 7.02
N LEU A 169 -6.55 6.95 7.71
CA LEU A 169 -6.37 7.04 9.16
C LEU A 169 -7.69 7.28 9.92
N GLY A 170 -8.81 7.45 9.21
CA GLY A 170 -10.10 7.78 9.79
C GLY A 170 -10.73 9.00 9.13
N ALA A 171 -11.90 9.38 9.64
CA ALA A 171 -12.54 10.64 9.28
C ALA A 171 -11.95 11.81 10.10
N ASP A 172 -12.02 13.03 9.58
CA ASP A 172 -11.71 14.23 10.35
C ASP A 172 -12.82 14.57 11.36
N ASN A 173 -12.63 15.64 12.14
CA ASN A 173 -13.60 16.13 13.13
C ASN A 173 -14.93 16.61 12.52
N ARG A 174 -15.05 16.65 11.18
CA ARG A 174 -16.26 16.99 10.44
C ARG A 174 -16.86 15.77 9.74
N GLU A 175 -16.45 14.57 10.15
CA GLU A 175 -16.88 13.29 9.60
C GLU A 175 -16.56 13.12 8.10
N ARG A 176 -15.58 13.85 7.58
CA ARG A 176 -15.11 13.67 6.20
C ARG A 176 -14.01 12.63 6.16
N HIS A 177 -14.09 11.68 5.24
CA HIS A 177 -13.03 10.70 5.02
C HIS A 177 -11.91 11.31 4.18
N LEU A 178 -10.65 11.11 4.58
CA LEU A 178 -9.49 11.65 3.89
C LEU A 178 -8.39 10.63 3.67
N VAL A 179 -7.57 10.90 2.65
CA VAL A 179 -6.20 10.41 2.51
C VAL A 179 -5.32 11.63 2.30
N GLY A 180 -4.33 11.81 3.18
CA GLY A 180 -3.54 13.04 3.20
C GLY A 180 -4.42 14.27 3.45
N GLY A 181 -4.33 15.28 2.57
CA GLY A 181 -5.20 16.47 2.58
C GLY A 181 -6.49 16.33 1.77
N SER A 182 -6.65 15.23 1.03
CA SER A 182 -7.70 15.07 0.03
C SER A 182 -8.97 14.47 0.61
N VAL A 183 -10.11 15.11 0.35
CA VAL A 183 -11.43 14.58 0.73
C VAL A 183 -11.84 13.46 -0.22
N LEU A 184 -12.35 12.37 0.33
CA LEU A 184 -12.87 11.24 -0.42
C LEU A 184 -14.41 11.26 -0.40
N GLY A 185 -15.02 11.69 -1.49
CA GLY A 185 -16.47 11.69 -1.70
C GLY A 185 -16.99 10.36 -2.25
N GLY A 186 -18.25 10.03 -1.97
CA GLY A 186 -18.91 8.83 -2.51
C GLY A 186 -18.50 7.51 -1.87
N LEU A 187 -17.78 7.56 -0.74
CA LEU A 187 -17.35 6.35 -0.01
C LEU A 187 -18.46 5.77 0.88
N GLN A 188 -18.43 4.45 1.03
CA GLN A 188 -19.18 3.72 2.04
C GLN A 188 -18.21 3.21 3.13
N PRO A 189 -18.43 3.49 4.43
CA PRO A 189 -17.45 3.22 5.49
C PRO A 189 -17.06 1.75 5.68
N GLN A 190 -17.90 0.82 5.23
CA GLN A 190 -17.77 -0.62 5.48
C GLN A 190 -16.47 -1.26 4.96
N HIS A 191 -15.75 -0.60 4.04
CA HIS A 191 -14.48 -1.08 3.48
C HIS A 191 -13.25 -0.29 3.97
N LEU A 192 -13.43 0.61 4.95
CA LEU A 192 -12.38 1.51 5.42
C LEU A 192 -11.83 1.01 6.76
N GLN A 193 -10.56 0.62 6.77
CA GLN A 193 -9.85 0.22 7.99
C GLN A 193 -8.71 1.21 8.24
N PRO A 194 -8.66 1.87 9.43
CA PRO A 194 -7.53 2.70 9.80
C PRO A 194 -6.19 1.96 9.67
N GLY A 195 -5.20 2.63 9.10
CA GLY A 195 -3.89 2.07 8.77
C GLY A 195 -3.82 1.32 7.43
N GLY A 196 -4.96 0.98 6.82
CA GLY A 196 -5.02 0.35 5.51
C GLY A 196 -4.65 1.30 4.36
N ILE A 197 -4.19 0.73 3.25
CA ILE A 197 -3.94 1.47 2.00
C ILE A 197 -5.20 1.49 1.15
N LEU A 198 -5.59 2.71 0.76
CA LEU A 198 -6.60 2.95 -0.24
C LEU A 198 -5.96 3.43 -1.54
N ARG A 199 -6.46 2.90 -2.65
CA ARG A 199 -6.26 3.40 -4.01
C ARG A 199 -7.61 3.81 -4.55
N VAL A 200 -7.87 5.10 -4.58
CA VAL A 200 -9.15 5.69 -4.95
C VAL A 200 -9.06 6.20 -6.38
N PHE A 201 -10.07 5.89 -7.18
CA PHE A 201 -10.17 6.30 -8.57
C PHE A 201 -11.51 6.99 -8.81
N GLY A 202 -11.51 8.07 -9.61
CA GLY A 202 -12.74 8.78 -9.87
C GLY A 202 -12.56 10.13 -10.54
N SER A 203 -13.53 11.01 -10.29
CA SER A 203 -13.53 12.37 -10.86
C SER A 203 -13.01 13.37 -9.84
N PRO A 204 -12.20 14.36 -10.25
CA PRO A 204 -11.76 15.42 -9.35
C PRO A 204 -12.98 16.24 -8.88
N ILE A 205 -12.99 16.61 -7.60
CA ILE A 205 -13.91 17.57 -6.99
C ILE A 205 -13.10 18.60 -6.21
N PRO A 206 -13.66 19.77 -5.87
CA PRO A 206 -12.92 20.76 -5.08
C PRO A 206 -12.35 20.15 -3.79
N GLY A 207 -11.03 20.17 -3.66
CA GLY A 207 -10.34 19.66 -2.48
C GLY A 207 -10.26 18.13 -2.36
N GLY A 208 -10.54 17.37 -3.42
CA GLY A 208 -10.55 15.91 -3.31
C GLY A 208 -10.98 15.15 -4.56
N ILE A 209 -11.55 13.97 -4.33
CA ILE A 209 -12.02 13.06 -5.38
C ILE A 209 -13.42 12.56 -5.07
N ALA A 210 -14.30 12.52 -6.08
CA ALA A 210 -15.53 11.73 -6.04
C ALA A 210 -15.19 10.31 -6.49
N ALA A 211 -15.13 9.38 -5.53
CA ALA A 211 -14.74 8.00 -5.75
C ALA A 211 -15.77 7.27 -6.62
N SER A 212 -15.28 6.62 -7.66
CA SER A 212 -16.04 5.68 -8.51
C SER A 212 -15.60 4.23 -8.28
N ARG A 213 -14.35 4.04 -7.83
CA ARG A 213 -13.75 2.75 -7.52
C ARG A 213 -12.71 2.92 -6.42
N ILE A 214 -12.65 1.94 -5.54
CA ILE A 214 -11.67 1.86 -4.46
C ILE A 214 -11.06 0.47 -4.53
N GLU A 215 -9.74 0.44 -4.43
CA GLU A 215 -8.97 -0.79 -4.25
C GLU A 215 -8.14 -0.67 -2.98
N THR A 216 -7.76 -1.80 -2.41
CA THR A 216 -6.94 -1.86 -1.21
C THR A 216 -5.61 -2.55 -1.49
N GLY A 217 -4.63 -2.26 -0.64
CA GLY A 217 -3.31 -2.88 -0.70
C GLY A 217 -2.32 -2.16 -1.62
N LEU A 218 -1.04 -2.36 -1.31
CA LEU A 218 0.06 -1.71 -2.00
C LEU A 218 0.62 -2.58 -3.13
N PHE A 219 0.83 -3.87 -2.88
CA PHE A 219 1.44 -4.80 -3.82
C PHE A 219 0.40 -5.46 -4.75
N GLY A 220 0.82 -5.84 -5.96
CA GLY A 220 -0.04 -6.55 -6.92
C GLY A 220 -0.34 -8.00 -6.54
N THR A 221 0.50 -8.59 -5.68
CA THR A 221 0.36 -9.97 -5.20
C THR A 221 0.60 -10.05 -3.69
N ALA A 222 0.15 -11.14 -3.07
CA ALA A 222 0.41 -11.39 -1.65
C ALA A 222 1.93 -11.41 -1.36
N THR A 223 2.32 -10.71 -0.30
CA THR A 223 3.70 -10.62 0.17
C THR A 223 3.80 -11.04 1.63
N GLY A 224 4.88 -11.75 1.99
CA GLY A 224 5.14 -12.10 3.39
C GLY A 224 5.86 -10.99 4.12
N LEU A 225 7.18 -11.00 3.98
CA LEU A 225 8.07 -9.95 4.49
C LEU A 225 8.05 -8.77 3.52
N VAL A 226 7.93 -7.56 4.07
CA VAL A 226 8.00 -6.32 3.29
C VAL A 226 9.05 -5.37 3.86
N GLN A 227 9.65 -4.56 2.98
CA GLN A 227 10.45 -3.39 3.32
C GLN A 227 9.86 -2.17 2.64
N VAL A 228 9.56 -1.14 3.41
CA VAL A 228 8.88 0.07 2.95
C VAL A 228 9.65 1.31 3.34
N GLU A 229 9.69 2.26 2.42
CA GLU A 229 10.23 3.59 2.65
C GLU A 229 9.11 4.61 2.79
N GLY A 230 9.27 5.56 3.71
CA GLY A 230 8.29 6.62 3.90
C GLY A 230 8.56 7.49 5.13
N TYR A 231 7.51 8.13 5.62
CA TYR A 231 7.50 8.91 6.86
C TYR A 231 6.43 8.34 7.79
N TYR A 232 6.65 8.44 9.09
CA TYR A 232 5.64 8.03 10.05
C TYR A 232 4.43 8.96 10.05
N SER A 233 3.24 8.38 10.24
CA SER A 233 2.07 9.14 10.63
C SER A 233 2.24 9.68 12.05
N ALA A 234 1.56 10.78 12.38
CA ALA A 234 1.32 11.10 13.78
C ALA A 234 0.54 9.93 14.41
N PRO A 235 0.89 9.48 15.64
CA PRO A 235 0.10 8.47 16.33
C PRO A 235 -1.33 8.97 16.60
N GLN A 236 -2.30 8.11 16.33
CA GLN A 236 -3.72 8.34 16.62
C GLN A 236 -3.99 8.23 18.14
N PRO A 237 -5.15 8.69 18.65
CA PRO A 237 -5.46 8.66 20.07
C PRO A 237 -5.41 7.26 20.72
N ASP A 238 -5.64 6.21 19.94
CA ASP A 238 -5.53 4.80 20.36
C ASP A 238 -4.10 4.24 20.26
N GLY A 239 -3.14 5.09 19.87
CA GLY A 239 -1.74 4.75 19.70
C GLY A 239 -1.37 4.24 18.31
N LEU A 240 -2.32 4.07 17.39
CA LEU A 240 -2.05 3.57 16.04
C LEU A 240 -1.13 4.52 15.27
N TYR A 241 -0.07 3.99 14.68
CA TYR A 241 0.78 4.70 13.72
C TYR A 241 1.25 3.77 12.60
N THR A 242 1.75 4.35 11.52
CA THR A 242 2.17 3.63 10.31
C THR A 242 3.30 4.37 9.61
N VAL A 243 4.04 3.69 8.73
CA VAL A 243 4.75 4.36 7.63
C VAL A 243 3.71 4.71 6.57
N LEU A 244 3.47 6.01 6.33
CA LEU A 244 2.43 6.47 5.42
C LEU A 244 2.62 5.87 4.01
N GLY A 245 1.55 5.29 3.46
CA GLY A 245 1.58 4.60 2.16
C GLY A 245 2.00 3.13 2.21
N SER A 246 2.39 2.58 3.37
CA SER A 246 2.86 1.19 3.49
C SER A 246 1.77 0.13 3.69
N GLY A 247 0.72 0.43 4.45
CA GLY A 247 -0.24 -0.56 4.95
C GLY A 247 0.26 -1.37 6.13
N LEU A 248 1.39 -0.99 6.72
CA LEU A 248 1.95 -1.59 7.93
C LEU A 248 1.57 -0.75 9.15
N VAL A 249 0.97 -1.37 10.16
CA VAL A 249 0.56 -0.68 11.39
C VAL A 249 1.38 -1.11 12.59
N ALA A 250 1.55 -0.20 13.53
CA ALA A 250 2.01 -0.50 14.88
C ALA A 250 1.26 0.40 15.88
N TYR A 251 1.44 0.12 17.17
CA TYR A 251 0.82 0.86 18.26
C TYR A 251 1.88 1.34 19.24
N THR A 252 1.71 2.55 19.76
CA THR A 252 2.61 3.12 20.77
C THR A 252 1.81 3.70 21.95
N SER A 253 2.31 3.48 23.16
CA SER A 253 1.85 4.18 24.37
C SER A 253 2.63 5.46 24.64
N ASN A 254 3.67 5.76 23.85
CA ASN A 254 4.50 6.95 23.98
C ASN A 254 4.59 7.70 22.63
N PRO A 255 3.55 8.48 22.26
CA PRO A 255 3.49 9.16 20.96
C PRO A 255 4.63 10.13 20.69
N ALA A 256 5.19 10.74 21.74
CA ALA A 256 6.28 11.72 21.61
C ALA A 256 7.59 11.12 21.06
N MET A 257 7.74 9.79 21.10
CA MET A 257 8.91 9.09 20.56
C MET A 257 8.84 8.85 19.05
N ILE A 258 7.68 9.06 18.42
CA ILE A 258 7.49 8.82 16.99
C ILE A 258 7.79 10.10 16.20
N SER A 259 8.94 10.14 15.54
CA SER A 259 9.32 11.25 14.67
C SER A 259 8.60 11.17 13.32
N THR A 260 7.82 12.20 13.00
CA THR A 260 7.13 12.32 11.70
C THR A 260 7.94 13.09 10.65
N ALA A 261 9.07 13.66 11.05
CA ALA A 261 9.92 14.50 10.20
C ALA A 261 11.00 13.70 9.46
N GLU A 262 11.40 12.54 10.01
CA GLU A 262 12.48 11.72 9.47
C GLU A 262 11.96 10.72 8.44
N ARG A 263 12.68 10.60 7.32
CA ARG A 263 12.45 9.55 6.33
C ARG A 263 13.01 8.25 6.88
N VAL A 264 12.23 7.20 6.78
CA VAL A 264 12.57 5.89 7.35
C VAL A 264 12.42 4.78 6.32
N VAL A 265 13.16 3.68 6.54
CA VAL A 265 13.01 2.42 5.81
C VAL A 265 12.79 1.33 6.85
N HIS A 266 11.58 0.79 6.92
CA HIS A 266 11.21 -0.23 7.91
C HIS A 266 10.70 -1.50 7.26
N CYS A 267 10.82 -2.59 8.00
CA CYS A 267 10.27 -3.85 7.61
C CYS A 267 9.00 -4.17 8.37
N GLY A 268 8.21 -5.09 7.82
CA GLY A 268 7.03 -5.61 8.47
C GLY A 268 6.59 -6.93 7.86
N SER A 269 5.63 -7.57 8.51
CA SER A 269 5.07 -8.84 8.09
C SER A 269 3.62 -8.92 8.54
N GLY A 270 2.75 -9.53 7.74
CA GLY A 270 1.33 -9.72 8.10
C GLY A 270 0.58 -8.41 8.37
N GLY A 271 0.97 -7.30 7.72
CA GLY A 271 0.39 -5.98 7.96
C GLY A 271 0.89 -5.27 9.23
N GLN A 272 1.83 -5.87 9.97
CA GLN A 272 2.41 -5.27 11.18
C GLN A 272 3.78 -4.67 10.89
N LEU A 273 3.99 -3.43 11.32
CA LEU A 273 5.25 -2.71 11.25
C LEU A 273 6.22 -3.19 12.33
N GLY A 274 7.49 -3.38 11.98
CA GLY A 274 8.55 -3.80 12.91
C GLY A 274 8.48 -5.28 13.33
N GLN A 275 7.38 -5.97 13.05
CA GLN A 275 7.24 -7.39 13.32
C GLN A 275 7.89 -8.22 12.20
N LEU A 276 8.87 -9.03 12.57
CA LEU A 276 9.55 -9.95 11.68
C LEU A 276 8.98 -11.37 11.85
N PRO A 277 8.93 -12.16 10.76
CA PRO A 277 8.46 -13.55 10.83
C PRO A 277 9.36 -14.39 11.75
N ALA A 278 8.73 -15.23 12.57
CA ALA A 278 9.44 -16.02 13.58
C ALA A 278 10.29 -17.13 12.93
N GLN A 279 11.58 -17.17 13.30
CA GLN A 279 12.50 -18.33 13.32
C GLN A 279 12.31 -19.39 12.22
N GLN A 280 12.11 -18.97 10.98
CA GLN A 280 12.17 -19.83 9.81
C GLN A 280 13.48 -19.53 9.07
N PRO A 281 14.40 -20.49 8.91
CA PRO A 281 15.72 -20.27 8.34
C PRO A 281 15.70 -19.57 6.96
N GLU A 282 14.69 -19.88 6.15
CA GLU A 282 14.50 -19.25 4.84
C GLU A 282 14.13 -17.76 4.94
N LEU A 283 13.31 -17.37 5.92
CA LEU A 283 12.97 -15.97 6.15
C LEU A 283 14.09 -15.20 6.84
N GLU A 284 14.92 -15.83 7.66
CA GLU A 284 16.11 -15.17 8.23
C GLU A 284 17.07 -14.68 7.14
N ALA A 285 17.25 -15.46 6.08
CA ALA A 285 18.07 -15.04 4.95
C ALA A 285 17.49 -13.80 4.26
N LEU A 286 16.16 -13.72 4.13
CA LEU A 286 15.46 -12.55 3.58
C LEU A 286 15.58 -11.33 4.50
N VAL A 287 15.36 -11.50 5.80
CA VAL A 287 15.51 -10.46 6.84
C VAL A 287 16.91 -9.87 6.78
N ARG A 288 17.95 -10.72 6.78
CA ARG A 288 19.35 -10.28 6.66
C ARG A 288 19.61 -9.56 5.34
N LYS A 289 19.09 -10.09 4.22
CA LYS A 289 19.27 -9.50 2.89
C LYS A 289 18.65 -8.10 2.77
N LEU A 290 17.46 -7.91 3.32
CA LEU A 290 16.79 -6.61 3.36
C LEU A 290 17.44 -5.65 4.36
N GLY A 291 18.22 -6.15 5.32
CA GLY A 291 18.78 -5.33 6.40
C GLY A 291 17.75 -4.97 7.48
N CYS A 292 16.67 -5.75 7.60
CA CYS A 292 15.65 -5.57 8.62
C CYS A 292 16.23 -5.90 10.00
N LYS A 293 15.91 -5.08 11.03
CA LYS A 293 16.26 -5.37 12.42
C LYS A 293 15.01 -5.40 13.29
N GLU A 294 15.03 -6.22 14.34
CA GLU A 294 13.96 -6.24 15.34
C GLU A 294 13.90 -4.91 16.11
N GLY A 295 12.69 -4.47 16.44
CA GLY A 295 12.46 -3.28 17.27
C GLY A 295 12.76 -1.94 16.58
N GLN A 296 12.84 -1.93 15.24
CA GLN A 296 12.91 -0.71 14.43
C GLN A 296 11.54 -0.09 14.22
#